data_AF-A0A7C2KYW0-F1
#
_entry.id   AF-A0A7C2KYW0-F1
#
_cell.length_a   1.000
_cell.length_b   1.000
_cell.length_c   1.000
_cell.angle_alpha   90.00
_cell.angle_beta   90.00
_cell.angle_gamma   90.00
#
_symmetry.space_group_name_H-M   'P 1'
#
loop_
_entity.id
_entity.type
_entity.pdbx_description
1 polymer ?
#
loop_
_entity_poly.entity_id
_entity_poly.type
_entity_poly.pdbx_seq_one_letter_code
_entity_poly.pdbx_strand_id
1 'polypeptide(L)'
;MVAVSATLITLWAAAWTLAAIRRLPQVQVLLLSRRPADVQAARQRSLARSAEVREAAALLAISAELVRARHNPTQLARLSASASQRVASVRTTQLGRVQQAAVQLVALHRTGAPLEQWWPRVQPFLVGLEQAHFAHHQAKLLDAHTRAYETLHLSPAAAYGLAEYQLGQHHGGFLQLFAAGMQRLIAERQAAGDREAVRTCRAVLRRLLQQWVLEPGPAGLRLLAAELLVRELPADAAVPALAAISQDLRRWRAAYNQALRTRPADLFALTGGPALCPTELERMVVALVSLSWVGVATVLCAAFAAAIGWAWIVAGGAVVPARLALLHGAAIVAVVLFAGQVWVATQPKLLRRDLHRQFDRLMYWPRHPFAAAGLTLLLLGTSTLLISVGRRKDLRPSRLPALGATAVAACLWFGAVLFVTAAQARAAVGTYLQAQRAVAADPIGAVLGADGDGLLQRLRSWDAGSLVPMPD
;
A
#
# COMPACT_ATOMS: atom_id res chain seq x y z
N MET A 1 5.23 38.40 30.54
CA MET A 1 4.69 38.37 29.17
C MET A 1 5.55 37.55 28.21
N VAL A 2 6.69 38.04 27.71
CA VAL A 2 7.45 37.44 26.57
C VAL A 2 7.63 35.91 26.61
N ALA A 3 7.99 35.32 27.76
CA ALA A 3 8.11 33.87 27.90
C ALA A 3 6.78 33.10 27.65
N VAL A 4 5.66 33.64 28.13
CA VAL A 4 4.31 33.06 27.93
C VAL A 4 3.94 33.08 26.44
N SER A 5 4.22 34.18 25.75
CA SER A 5 3.99 34.31 24.30
C SER A 5 4.76 33.24 23.51
N ALA A 6 6.02 32.96 23.89
CA ALA A 6 6.82 31.92 23.26
C ALA A 6 6.28 30.51 23.51
N THR A 7 5.94 30.18 24.77
CA THR A 7 5.35 28.88 25.11
C THR A 7 4.03 28.65 24.36
N LEU A 8 3.18 29.68 24.25
CA LEU A 8 1.94 29.62 23.48
C LEU A 8 2.19 29.38 21.98
N ILE A 9 3.18 30.04 21.37
CA ILE A 9 3.50 29.85 19.95
C ILE A 9 4.11 28.45 19.70
N THR A 10 4.97 27.96 20.58
CA THR A 10 5.50 26.58 20.49
C THR A 10 4.38 25.53 20.64
N LEU A 11 3.46 25.72 21.60
CA LEU A 11 2.29 24.85 21.77
C LEU A 11 1.35 24.91 20.55
N TRP A 12 1.13 26.10 19.98
CA TRP A 12 0.32 26.27 18.77
C TRP A 12 0.96 25.59 17.55
N ALA A 13 2.26 25.78 17.33
CA ALA A 13 3.01 25.11 16.26
C ALA A 13 3.02 23.58 16.43
N ALA A 14 3.19 23.08 17.66
CA ALA A 14 3.11 21.65 17.97
C ALA A 14 1.69 21.09 17.74
N ALA A 15 0.63 21.81 18.15
CA ALA A 15 -0.76 21.42 17.92
C ALA A 15 -1.12 21.43 16.42
N TRP A 16 -0.66 22.44 15.67
CA TRP A 16 -0.86 22.52 14.22
C TRP A 16 -0.12 21.40 13.48
N THR A 17 1.09 21.07 13.91
CA THR A 17 1.89 19.94 13.42
C THR A 17 1.20 18.61 13.72
N LEU A 18 0.71 18.40 14.94
CA LEU A 18 -0.10 17.23 15.30
C LEU A 18 -1.39 17.14 14.47
N ALA A 19 -2.04 18.27 14.17
CA ALA A 19 -3.22 18.32 13.31
C ALA A 19 -2.90 18.02 11.84
N ALA A 20 -1.72 18.43 11.33
CA ALA A 20 -1.22 18.08 10.01
C ALA A 20 -0.87 16.58 9.93
N ILE A 21 -0.12 16.06 10.90
CA ILE A 21 0.24 14.63 11.01
C ILE A 21 -1.01 13.75 11.11
N ARG A 22 -2.04 14.13 11.89
CA ARG A 22 -3.32 13.41 11.97
C ARG A 22 -4.13 13.39 10.67
N ARG A 23 -3.83 14.26 9.70
CA ARG A 23 -4.46 14.28 8.37
C ARG A 23 -3.70 13.46 7.31
N LEU A 24 -2.57 12.86 7.67
CA LEU A 24 -1.81 12.00 6.77
C LEU A 24 -2.53 10.66 6.56
N PRO A 25 -2.66 10.14 5.33
CA PRO A 25 -3.31 8.85 5.04
C PRO A 25 -2.84 7.72 5.94
N GLN A 26 -1.52 7.57 6.11
CA GLN A 26 -0.91 6.55 6.98
C GLN A 26 -1.38 6.65 8.44
N VAL A 27 -1.48 7.86 8.98
CA VAL A 27 -1.91 8.11 10.37
C VAL A 27 -3.41 7.92 10.51
N GLN A 28 -4.22 8.31 9.51
CA GLN A 28 -5.66 8.01 9.49
C GLN A 28 -5.90 6.49 9.48
N VAL A 29 -5.18 5.73 8.65
CA VAL A 29 -5.24 4.25 8.60
C VAL A 29 -4.79 3.62 9.93
N LEU A 30 -3.72 4.13 10.55
CA LEU A 30 -3.19 3.63 11.83
C LEU A 30 -4.08 4.03 13.04
N LEU A 31 -4.86 5.10 12.93
CA LEU A 31 -5.92 5.43 13.88
C LEU A 31 -7.15 4.52 13.69
N LEU A 32 -7.49 4.13 12.45
CA LEU A 32 -8.58 3.22 12.16
C LEU A 32 -8.28 1.75 12.49
N SER A 33 -7.01 1.32 12.45
CA SER A 33 -6.63 -0.01 12.95
C SER A 33 -6.83 -0.16 14.47
N ARG A 34 -6.91 0.95 15.22
CA ARG A 34 -7.34 0.98 16.63
C ARG A 34 -8.86 0.92 16.81
N ARG A 35 -9.64 0.95 15.72
CA ARG A 35 -11.10 0.87 15.70
C ARG A 35 -11.62 -0.19 14.73
N PRO A 36 -11.26 -1.47 14.93
CA PRO A 36 -11.66 -2.55 14.02
C PRO A 36 -13.20 -2.69 13.90
N ALA A 37 -13.94 -2.40 14.96
CA ALA A 37 -15.40 -2.40 14.97
C ALA A 37 -16.00 -1.37 14.00
N ASP A 38 -15.56 -0.10 14.05
CA ASP A 38 -16.00 0.97 13.13
C ASP A 38 -15.76 0.56 11.66
N VAL A 39 -14.57 0.03 11.37
CA VAL A 39 -14.14 -0.45 10.05
C VAL A 39 -15.01 -1.62 9.57
N GLN A 40 -15.29 -2.59 10.44
CA GLN A 40 -16.14 -3.73 10.13
C GLN A 40 -17.61 -3.34 9.91
N ALA A 41 -18.15 -2.46 10.75
CA ALA A 41 -19.52 -1.95 10.63
C ALA A 41 -19.71 -1.04 9.41
N ALA A 42 -18.68 -0.27 9.01
CA ALA A 42 -18.69 0.48 7.76
C ALA A 42 -18.70 -0.45 6.53
N ARG A 43 -17.84 -1.48 6.51
CA ARG A 43 -17.84 -2.52 5.45
C ARG A 43 -19.20 -3.22 5.36
N GLN A 44 -19.74 -3.73 6.47
CA GLN A 44 -21.04 -4.43 6.50
C GLN A 44 -22.17 -3.56 5.93
N ARG A 45 -22.23 -2.27 6.29
CA ARG A 45 -23.18 -1.31 5.71
C ARG A 45 -22.96 -1.08 4.20
N SER A 46 -21.73 -1.16 3.70
CA SER A 46 -21.46 -1.09 2.26
C SER A 46 -21.88 -2.35 1.49
N LEU A 47 -21.74 -3.54 2.11
CA LEU A 47 -22.19 -4.81 1.52
C LEU A 47 -23.73 -4.89 1.40
N ALA A 48 -24.47 -4.17 2.23
CA ALA A 48 -25.94 -4.11 2.10
C ALA A 48 -26.41 -3.49 0.76
N ARG A 49 -25.59 -2.62 0.12
CA ARG A 49 -26.02 -1.73 -0.97
C ARG A 49 -26.43 -2.40 -2.28
N SER A 50 -25.84 -3.53 -2.67
CA SER A 50 -26.24 -4.25 -3.89
C SER A 50 -25.95 -5.75 -3.78
N ALA A 51 -26.56 -6.57 -4.65
CA ALA A 51 -26.30 -8.00 -4.70
C ALA A 51 -24.85 -8.28 -5.10
N GLU A 52 -24.38 -7.63 -6.16
CA GLU A 52 -23.08 -7.88 -6.77
C GLU A 52 -21.92 -7.47 -5.86
N VAL A 53 -22.11 -6.48 -4.97
CA VAL A 53 -21.13 -6.14 -3.92
C VAL A 53 -21.03 -7.26 -2.87
N ARG A 54 -22.13 -7.95 -2.54
CA ARG A 54 -22.10 -9.15 -1.68
C ARG A 54 -21.44 -10.32 -2.38
N GLU A 55 -21.77 -10.54 -3.66
CA GLU A 55 -21.16 -11.59 -4.46
C GLU A 55 -19.65 -11.38 -4.60
N ALA A 56 -19.20 -10.17 -4.95
CA ALA A 56 -17.78 -9.79 -4.97
C ALA A 56 -17.08 -10.09 -3.64
N ALA A 57 -17.70 -9.73 -2.50
CA ALA A 57 -17.13 -9.96 -1.19
C ALA A 57 -17.06 -11.47 -0.83
N ALA A 58 -18.04 -12.27 -1.26
CA ALA A 58 -18.02 -13.72 -1.12
C ALA A 58 -16.91 -14.36 -1.98
N LEU A 59 -16.82 -13.99 -3.26
CA LEU A 59 -15.82 -14.47 -4.23
C LEU A 59 -14.39 -14.08 -3.82
N LEU A 60 -14.21 -12.89 -3.25
CA LEU A 60 -12.93 -12.45 -2.69
C LEU A 60 -12.57 -13.23 -1.42
N ALA A 61 -13.54 -13.47 -0.53
CA ALA A 61 -13.31 -14.26 0.68
C ALA A 61 -12.87 -15.70 0.36
N ILE A 62 -13.50 -16.35 -0.63
CA ILE A 62 -13.08 -17.67 -1.12
C ILE A 62 -11.65 -17.62 -1.66
N SER A 63 -11.31 -16.62 -2.48
CA SER A 63 -9.94 -16.44 -2.99
C SER A 63 -8.92 -16.23 -1.85
N ALA A 64 -9.28 -15.45 -0.83
CA ALA A 64 -8.43 -15.19 0.34
C ALA A 64 -8.26 -16.41 1.24
N GLU A 65 -9.28 -17.27 1.37
CA GLU A 65 -9.20 -18.53 2.09
C GLU A 65 -8.41 -19.59 1.29
N LEU A 66 -8.56 -19.66 -0.04
CA LEU A 66 -7.78 -20.53 -0.92
C LEU A 66 -6.27 -20.22 -0.85
N VAL A 67 -5.88 -18.95 -0.94
CA VAL A 67 -4.48 -18.53 -0.81
C VAL A 67 -3.93 -18.88 0.57
N ARG A 68 -4.72 -18.77 1.65
CA ARG A 68 -4.29 -19.19 3.00
C ARG A 68 -4.18 -20.71 3.15
N ALA A 69 -5.13 -21.48 2.62
CA ALA A 69 -5.11 -22.94 2.64
C ALA A 69 -3.93 -23.54 1.83
N ARG A 70 -3.42 -22.82 0.81
CA ARG A 70 -2.15 -23.17 0.15
C ARG A 70 -1.00 -23.30 1.15
N HIS A 71 -0.98 -22.46 2.19
CA HIS A 71 0.08 -22.42 3.21
C HIS A 71 -0.27 -23.17 4.50
N ASN A 72 -1.55 -23.38 4.82
CA ASN A 72 -1.98 -24.17 5.98
C ASN A 72 -2.99 -25.28 5.59
N PRO A 73 -2.55 -26.55 5.47
CA PRO A 73 -3.40 -27.64 5.00
C PRO A 73 -4.55 -27.99 5.95
N THR A 74 -4.42 -27.72 7.26
CA THR A 74 -5.48 -28.00 8.25
C THR A 74 -6.77 -27.20 8.00
N GLN A 75 -6.69 -26.11 7.23
CA GLN A 75 -7.82 -25.25 6.90
C GLN A 75 -8.61 -25.73 5.67
N LEU A 76 -8.08 -26.68 4.90
CA LEU A 76 -8.62 -27.11 3.60
C LEU A 76 -10.06 -27.65 3.68
N ALA A 77 -10.37 -28.49 4.66
CA ALA A 77 -11.72 -29.02 4.84
C ALA A 77 -12.73 -27.92 5.21
N ARG A 78 -12.33 -26.98 6.06
CA ARG A 78 -13.15 -25.81 6.44
C ARG A 78 -13.36 -24.88 5.24
N LEU A 79 -12.33 -24.69 4.39
CA LEU A 79 -12.44 -23.95 3.13
C LEU A 79 -13.44 -24.60 2.16
N SER A 80 -13.44 -25.93 2.00
CA SER A 80 -14.39 -26.60 1.09
C SER A 80 -15.85 -26.37 1.47
N ALA A 81 -16.16 -26.45 2.78
CA ALA A 81 -17.48 -26.12 3.31
C ALA A 81 -17.81 -24.62 3.18
N SER A 82 -16.89 -23.75 3.62
CA SER A 82 -17.01 -22.28 3.52
C SER A 82 -17.26 -21.82 2.08
N ALA A 83 -16.48 -22.32 1.12
CA ALA A 83 -16.63 -22.00 -0.29
C ALA A 83 -17.99 -22.44 -0.83
N SER A 84 -18.42 -23.66 -0.52
CA SER A 84 -19.72 -24.17 -1.01
C SER A 84 -20.91 -23.38 -0.43
N GLN A 85 -20.85 -23.01 0.86
CA GLN A 85 -21.85 -22.13 1.48
C GLN A 85 -21.85 -20.72 0.85
N ARG A 86 -20.67 -20.14 0.60
CA ARG A 86 -20.52 -18.82 -0.02
C ARG A 86 -21.00 -18.81 -1.47
N VAL A 87 -20.68 -19.83 -2.27
CA VAL A 87 -21.08 -19.93 -3.68
C VAL A 87 -22.60 -20.06 -3.83
N ALA A 88 -23.31 -20.69 -2.89
CA ALA A 88 -24.78 -20.71 -2.89
C ALA A 88 -25.42 -19.30 -2.77
N SER A 89 -24.66 -18.28 -2.34
CA SER A 89 -25.10 -16.87 -2.31
C SER A 89 -24.76 -16.08 -3.58
N VAL A 90 -23.99 -16.67 -4.51
CA VAL A 90 -23.55 -16.03 -5.76
C VAL A 90 -24.48 -16.46 -6.90
N ARG A 91 -25.18 -15.51 -7.50
CA ARG A 91 -26.24 -15.75 -8.50
C ARG A 91 -25.97 -15.11 -9.86
N THR A 92 -25.22 -14.01 -9.92
CA THR A 92 -24.99 -13.26 -11.18
C THR A 92 -23.79 -13.76 -12.00
N THR A 93 -23.00 -14.69 -11.46
CA THR A 93 -21.71 -15.10 -12.03
C THR A 93 -21.38 -16.56 -11.70
N GLN A 94 -20.84 -17.29 -12.67
CA GLN A 94 -20.39 -18.68 -12.50
C GLN A 94 -18.98 -18.78 -11.90
N LEU A 95 -18.31 -17.66 -11.60
CA LEU A 95 -16.98 -17.63 -11.00
C LEU A 95 -16.90 -18.43 -9.68
N GLY A 96 -18.01 -18.55 -8.95
CA GLY A 96 -18.11 -19.39 -7.76
C GLY A 96 -17.81 -20.88 -8.02
N ARG A 97 -18.36 -21.47 -9.09
CA ARG A 97 -18.05 -22.86 -9.48
C ARG A 97 -16.58 -23.04 -9.85
N VAL A 98 -16.00 -22.07 -10.58
CA VAL A 98 -14.58 -22.05 -10.93
C VAL A 98 -13.69 -21.96 -9.67
N GLN A 99 -14.12 -21.22 -8.65
CA GLN A 99 -13.43 -21.17 -7.37
C GLN A 99 -13.54 -22.50 -6.59
N GLN A 100 -14.68 -23.19 -6.64
CA GLN A 100 -14.78 -24.56 -6.10
C GLN A 100 -13.87 -25.54 -6.84
N ALA A 101 -13.77 -25.47 -8.17
CA ALA A 101 -12.79 -26.23 -8.95
C ALA A 101 -11.35 -25.97 -8.48
N ALA A 102 -10.99 -24.71 -8.22
CA ALA A 102 -9.68 -24.35 -7.67
C ALA A 102 -9.44 -24.89 -6.25
N VAL A 103 -10.47 -24.93 -5.39
CA VAL A 103 -10.39 -25.58 -4.06
C VAL A 103 -10.11 -27.08 -4.22
N GLN A 104 -10.79 -27.77 -5.13
CA GLN A 104 -10.55 -29.21 -5.38
C GLN A 104 -9.15 -29.45 -5.95
N LEU A 105 -8.68 -28.67 -6.93
CA LEU A 105 -7.32 -28.77 -7.47
C LEU A 105 -6.24 -28.58 -6.38
N VAL A 106 -6.42 -27.62 -5.47
CA VAL A 106 -5.53 -27.44 -4.32
C VAL A 106 -5.62 -28.61 -3.33
N ALA A 107 -6.82 -29.17 -3.12
CA ALA A 107 -7.01 -30.33 -2.25
C ALA A 107 -6.29 -31.57 -2.78
N LEU A 108 -6.55 -31.95 -4.04
CA LEU A 108 -5.94 -33.08 -4.73
C LEU A 108 -4.41 -32.99 -4.77
N HIS A 109 -3.88 -31.80 -5.09
CA HIS A 109 -2.44 -31.57 -5.06
C HIS A 109 -1.86 -31.70 -3.65
N ARG A 110 -2.61 -31.33 -2.60
CA ARG A 110 -2.17 -31.41 -1.20
C ARG A 110 -2.28 -32.82 -0.59
N THR A 111 -3.22 -33.64 -1.04
CA THR A 111 -3.31 -35.06 -0.65
C THR A 111 -2.35 -35.96 -1.44
N GLY A 112 -1.60 -35.42 -2.40
CA GLY A 112 -0.76 -36.23 -3.30
C GLY A 112 -1.57 -37.14 -4.22
N ALA A 113 -2.82 -36.78 -4.54
CA ALA A 113 -3.66 -37.59 -5.40
C ALA A 113 -3.05 -37.70 -6.81
N PRO A 114 -2.96 -38.91 -7.41
CA PRO A 114 -2.53 -39.10 -8.79
C PRO A 114 -3.35 -38.22 -9.76
N LEU A 115 -2.71 -37.68 -10.80
CA LEU A 115 -3.31 -36.68 -11.70
C LEU A 115 -4.55 -37.21 -12.43
N GLU A 116 -4.56 -38.51 -12.71
CA GLU A 116 -5.63 -39.26 -13.35
C GLU A 116 -6.94 -39.20 -12.53
N GLN A 117 -6.82 -39.04 -11.21
CA GLN A 117 -7.96 -38.90 -10.29
C GLN A 117 -8.49 -37.46 -10.21
N TRP A 118 -7.79 -36.47 -10.80
CA TRP A 118 -8.19 -35.07 -10.68
C TRP A 118 -9.41 -34.76 -11.55
N TRP A 119 -9.46 -35.24 -12.80
CA TRP A 119 -10.56 -34.91 -13.71
C TRP A 119 -11.94 -35.30 -13.17
N PRO A 120 -12.21 -36.54 -12.71
CA PRO A 120 -13.54 -36.91 -12.18
C PRO A 120 -13.98 -36.10 -10.95
N ARG A 121 -13.03 -35.50 -10.21
CA ARG A 121 -13.29 -34.67 -9.01
C ARG A 121 -13.50 -33.20 -9.34
N VAL A 122 -13.00 -32.73 -10.48
CA VAL A 122 -13.03 -31.32 -10.91
C VAL A 122 -14.08 -31.09 -12.00
N GLN A 123 -14.34 -32.08 -12.87
CA GLN A 123 -15.32 -32.07 -13.96
C GLN A 123 -16.71 -31.51 -13.58
N PRO A 124 -17.35 -31.87 -12.44
CA PRO A 124 -18.68 -31.35 -12.09
C PRO A 124 -18.71 -29.81 -11.90
N PHE A 125 -17.56 -29.22 -11.57
CA PHE A 125 -17.41 -27.79 -11.38
C PHE A 125 -17.09 -27.03 -12.67
N LEU A 126 -16.71 -27.72 -13.76
CA LEU A 126 -16.26 -27.12 -15.02
C LEU A 126 -17.20 -27.36 -16.22
N VAL A 127 -17.87 -28.52 -16.30
CA VAL A 127 -18.77 -28.82 -17.42
C VAL A 127 -19.96 -27.85 -17.42
N GLY A 128 -20.28 -27.34 -18.61
CA GLY A 128 -21.30 -26.31 -18.81
C GLY A 128 -20.83 -24.90 -18.46
N LEU A 129 -19.52 -24.66 -18.32
CA LEU A 129 -18.94 -23.33 -18.11
C LEU A 129 -18.19 -22.79 -19.34
N GLU A 130 -18.11 -23.54 -20.43
CA GLU A 130 -17.34 -23.23 -21.65
C GLU A 130 -17.74 -21.87 -22.26
N GLN A 131 -19.01 -21.48 -22.14
CA GLN A 131 -19.55 -20.21 -22.61
C GLN A 131 -19.97 -19.25 -21.46
N ALA A 132 -19.72 -19.61 -20.21
CA ALA A 132 -20.24 -18.90 -19.05
C ALA A 132 -19.65 -17.48 -18.84
N HIS A 133 -20.26 -16.76 -17.89
CA HIS A 133 -19.80 -15.46 -17.42
C HIS A 133 -19.25 -15.59 -15.99
N PHE A 134 -18.04 -15.09 -15.79
CA PHE A 134 -17.22 -15.20 -14.59
C PHE A 134 -16.95 -13.83 -13.96
N ALA A 135 -17.93 -12.92 -14.02
CA ALA A 135 -17.81 -11.59 -13.46
C ALA A 135 -17.28 -11.61 -12.03
N HIS A 136 -16.26 -10.79 -11.77
CA HIS A 136 -15.63 -10.70 -10.47
C HIS A 136 -16.11 -9.48 -9.67
N HIS A 137 -16.83 -8.54 -10.31
CA HIS A 137 -17.50 -7.38 -9.69
C HIS A 137 -16.62 -6.50 -8.80
N GLN A 138 -15.28 -6.61 -8.92
CA GLN A 138 -14.34 -6.04 -7.96
C GLN A 138 -14.34 -4.50 -7.95
N ALA A 139 -14.58 -3.85 -9.10
CA ALA A 139 -14.80 -2.40 -9.14
C ALA A 139 -15.98 -1.96 -8.26
N LYS A 140 -17.13 -2.65 -8.32
CA LYS A 140 -18.30 -2.35 -7.46
C LYS A 140 -17.96 -2.46 -5.97
N LEU A 141 -17.17 -3.48 -5.60
CA LEU A 141 -16.69 -3.67 -4.23
C LEU A 141 -15.66 -2.61 -3.79
N LEU A 142 -14.77 -2.20 -4.70
CA LEU A 142 -13.79 -1.15 -4.49
C LEU A 142 -14.47 0.20 -4.25
N ASP A 143 -15.47 0.56 -5.05
CA ASP A 143 -16.28 1.77 -4.86
C ASP A 143 -17.13 1.71 -3.58
N ALA A 144 -17.61 0.51 -3.21
CA ALA A 144 -18.36 0.31 -1.97
C ALA A 144 -17.48 0.49 -0.73
N HIS A 145 -16.29 -0.10 -0.71
CA HIS A 145 -15.30 0.06 0.37
C HIS A 145 -14.73 1.49 0.44
N THR A 146 -14.43 2.12 -0.70
CA THR A 146 -13.97 3.52 -0.75
C THR A 146 -15.00 4.44 -0.07
N ARG A 147 -16.27 4.35 -0.48
CA ARG A 147 -17.37 5.12 0.13
C ARG A 147 -17.67 4.70 1.58
N ALA A 148 -17.32 3.48 2.00
CA ALA A 148 -17.40 3.08 3.40
C ALA A 148 -16.35 3.83 4.25
N TYR A 149 -15.13 3.97 3.72
CA TYR A 149 -14.00 4.59 4.39
C TYR A 149 -14.06 6.12 4.42
N GLU A 150 -14.69 6.74 3.43
CA GLU A 150 -15.05 8.17 3.48
C GLU A 150 -15.99 8.50 4.66
N THR A 151 -16.92 7.60 5.03
CA THR A 151 -17.76 7.81 6.23
C THR A 151 -16.99 7.63 7.55
N LEU A 152 -15.73 7.17 7.50
CA LEU A 152 -14.79 7.14 8.62
C LEU A 152 -13.78 8.31 8.57
N HIS A 153 -14.10 9.37 7.81
CA HIS A 153 -13.31 10.60 7.64
C HIS A 153 -11.91 10.42 7.02
N LEU A 154 -11.65 9.30 6.33
CA LEU A 154 -10.53 9.22 5.39
C LEU A 154 -10.79 10.17 4.21
N SER A 155 -9.74 10.81 3.70
CA SER A 155 -9.84 11.50 2.40
C SER A 155 -10.16 10.49 1.29
N PRO A 156 -10.89 10.84 0.21
CA PRO A 156 -11.27 9.89 -0.85
C PRO A 156 -10.11 9.13 -1.49
N ALA A 157 -8.90 9.71 -1.51
CA ALA A 157 -7.71 9.01 -2.00
C ALA A 157 -7.14 8.00 -0.97
N ALA A 158 -7.11 8.37 0.31
CA ALA A 158 -6.72 7.45 1.39
C ALA A 158 -7.74 6.31 1.56
N ALA A 159 -9.03 6.61 1.36
CA ALA A 159 -10.11 5.64 1.30
C ALA A 159 -9.95 4.67 0.12
N TYR A 160 -9.71 5.19 -1.09
CA TYR A 160 -9.48 4.38 -2.28
C TYR A 160 -8.25 3.47 -2.13
N GLY A 161 -7.08 4.02 -1.75
CA GLY A 161 -5.86 3.23 -1.59
C GLY A 161 -5.97 2.16 -0.50
N LEU A 162 -6.66 2.45 0.62
CA LEU A 162 -6.93 1.46 1.67
C LEU A 162 -7.85 0.34 1.17
N ALA A 163 -8.82 0.65 0.30
CA ALA A 163 -9.69 -0.32 -0.31
C ALA A 163 -8.94 -1.17 -1.35
N GLU A 164 -8.16 -0.55 -2.26
CA GLU A 164 -7.36 -1.26 -3.27
C GLU A 164 -6.36 -2.22 -2.62
N TYR A 165 -5.61 -1.77 -1.60
CA TYR A 165 -4.66 -2.59 -0.84
C TYR A 165 -5.29 -3.88 -0.30
N GLN A 166 -6.50 -3.78 0.25
CA GLN A 166 -7.20 -4.90 0.89
C GLN A 166 -7.94 -5.81 -0.09
N LEU A 167 -8.32 -5.29 -1.26
CA LEU A 167 -9.12 -6.02 -2.25
C LEU A 167 -8.26 -6.63 -3.37
N GLY A 168 -7.10 -6.04 -3.70
CA GLY A 168 -6.35 -6.37 -4.91
C GLY A 168 -5.61 -7.71 -4.89
N GLN A 169 -5.08 -8.14 -3.74
CA GLN A 169 -4.08 -9.22 -3.71
C GLN A 169 -4.67 -10.63 -3.83
N HIS A 170 -5.81 -10.92 -3.19
CA HIS A 170 -6.29 -12.30 -3.00
C HIS A 170 -6.68 -13.01 -4.30
N HIS A 171 -7.30 -12.27 -5.23
CA HIS A 171 -7.72 -12.78 -6.53
C HIS A 171 -6.54 -13.20 -7.44
N GLY A 172 -5.37 -12.55 -7.31
CA GLY A 172 -4.19 -12.91 -8.11
C GLY A 172 -3.61 -14.27 -7.74
N GLY A 173 -3.57 -14.58 -6.44
CA GLY A 173 -3.16 -15.91 -5.95
C GLY A 173 -4.13 -17.02 -6.37
N PHE A 174 -5.43 -16.73 -6.46
CA PHE A 174 -6.42 -17.65 -7.04
C PHE A 174 -6.13 -17.94 -8.53
N LEU A 175 -5.93 -16.92 -9.38
CA LEU A 175 -5.66 -17.14 -10.80
C LEU A 175 -4.42 -18.02 -11.03
N GLN A 176 -3.33 -17.75 -10.29
CA GLN A 176 -2.08 -18.52 -10.42
C GLN A 176 -2.27 -19.98 -10.01
N LEU A 177 -3.02 -20.25 -8.93
CA LEU A 177 -3.31 -21.60 -8.47
C LEU A 177 -4.22 -22.36 -9.45
N PHE A 178 -5.28 -21.71 -9.92
CA PHE A 178 -6.21 -22.31 -10.87
C PHE A 178 -5.53 -22.61 -12.21
N ALA A 179 -4.84 -21.64 -12.81
CA ALA A 179 -4.14 -21.83 -14.08
C ALA A 179 -3.10 -22.95 -14.01
N ALA A 180 -2.25 -22.99 -12.97
CA ALA A 180 -1.25 -24.05 -12.82
C ALA A 180 -1.87 -25.44 -12.56
N GLY A 181 -3.01 -25.52 -11.87
CA GLY A 181 -3.75 -26.77 -11.69
C GLY A 181 -4.39 -27.25 -12.99
N MET A 182 -5.04 -26.33 -13.72
CA MET A 182 -5.65 -26.59 -15.03
C MET A 182 -4.63 -27.00 -16.09
N GLN A 183 -3.44 -26.39 -16.11
CA GLN A 183 -2.35 -26.77 -17.02
C GLN A 183 -1.90 -28.22 -16.85
N ARG A 184 -1.74 -28.67 -15.58
CA ARG A 184 -1.43 -30.08 -15.27
C ARG A 184 -2.54 -31.02 -15.74
N LEU A 185 -3.79 -30.63 -15.49
CA LEU A 185 -4.97 -31.40 -15.89
C LEU A 185 -5.10 -31.50 -17.42
N ILE A 186 -4.86 -30.41 -18.14
CA ILE A 186 -4.82 -30.38 -19.62
C ILE A 186 -3.73 -31.29 -20.16
N ALA A 187 -2.52 -31.26 -19.58
CA ALA A 187 -1.40 -32.09 -20.03
C ALA A 187 -1.65 -33.58 -19.80
N GLU A 188 -2.17 -33.97 -18.63
CA GLU A 188 -2.51 -35.37 -18.32
C GLU A 188 -3.68 -35.88 -19.17
N ARG A 189 -4.77 -35.10 -19.30
CA ARG A 189 -5.90 -35.43 -20.18
C ARG A 189 -5.47 -35.57 -21.64
N GLN A 190 -4.53 -34.74 -22.11
CA GLN A 190 -3.97 -34.87 -23.46
C GLN A 190 -3.13 -36.14 -23.62
N ALA A 191 -2.34 -36.54 -22.62
CA ALA A 191 -1.61 -37.81 -22.64
C ALA A 191 -2.56 -39.03 -22.58
N ALA A 192 -3.69 -38.91 -21.90
CA ALA A 192 -4.76 -39.91 -21.85
C ALA A 192 -5.67 -39.94 -23.11
N GLY A 193 -5.42 -39.09 -24.12
CA GLY A 193 -6.23 -39.02 -25.35
C GLY A 193 -7.60 -38.36 -25.20
N ASP A 194 -7.91 -37.79 -24.04
CA ASP A 194 -9.21 -37.22 -23.67
C ASP A 194 -9.42 -35.84 -24.32
N ARG A 195 -9.66 -35.85 -25.64
CA ARG A 195 -9.86 -34.65 -26.48
C ARG A 195 -10.98 -33.73 -25.94
N GLU A 196 -11.99 -34.28 -25.27
CA GLU A 196 -13.09 -33.50 -24.68
C GLU A 196 -12.71 -32.81 -23.36
N ALA A 197 -12.12 -33.51 -22.39
CA ALA A 197 -11.68 -32.88 -21.14
C ALA A 197 -10.65 -31.77 -21.42
N VAL A 198 -9.72 -31.99 -22.36
CA VAL A 198 -8.78 -30.97 -22.84
C VAL A 198 -9.50 -29.74 -23.40
N ARG A 199 -10.56 -29.93 -24.20
CA ARG A 199 -11.38 -28.86 -24.76
C ARG A 199 -12.06 -28.04 -23.67
N THR A 200 -12.83 -28.68 -22.79
CA THR A 200 -13.53 -28.00 -21.67
C THR A 200 -12.54 -27.26 -20.77
N CYS A 201 -11.43 -27.90 -20.40
CA CYS A 201 -10.41 -27.28 -19.55
C CYS A 201 -9.79 -26.02 -20.20
N ARG A 202 -9.43 -26.09 -21.49
CA ARG A 202 -8.88 -24.94 -22.23
C ARG A 202 -9.91 -23.82 -22.40
N ALA A 203 -11.17 -24.14 -22.74
CA ALA A 203 -12.23 -23.16 -22.92
C ALA A 203 -12.50 -22.37 -21.63
N VAL A 204 -12.71 -23.06 -20.50
CA VAL A 204 -12.99 -22.41 -19.21
C VAL A 204 -11.79 -21.57 -18.74
N LEU A 205 -10.56 -22.09 -18.84
CA LEU A 205 -9.37 -21.36 -18.44
C LEU A 205 -9.15 -20.10 -19.29
N ARG A 206 -9.25 -20.21 -20.62
CA ARG A 206 -9.08 -19.07 -21.53
C ARG A 206 -10.16 -18.02 -21.32
N ARG A 207 -11.43 -18.42 -21.18
CA ARG A 207 -12.57 -17.50 -20.99
C ARG A 207 -12.54 -16.79 -19.63
N LEU A 208 -12.10 -17.48 -18.56
CA LEU A 208 -11.82 -16.85 -17.26
C LEU A 208 -10.76 -15.74 -17.40
N LEU A 209 -9.61 -16.08 -17.97
CA LEU A 209 -8.49 -15.14 -18.10
C LEU A 209 -8.83 -13.97 -19.05
N GLN A 210 -9.52 -14.25 -20.15
CA GLN A 210 -10.07 -13.25 -21.07
C GLN A 210 -10.99 -12.24 -20.35
N GLN A 211 -12.00 -12.72 -19.61
CA GLN A 211 -12.92 -11.84 -18.90
C GLN A 211 -12.20 -11.01 -17.83
N TRP A 212 -11.17 -11.56 -17.18
CA TRP A 212 -10.34 -10.83 -16.20
C TRP A 212 -9.31 -9.86 -16.83
N VAL A 213 -9.02 -9.98 -18.14
CA VAL A 213 -8.35 -8.90 -18.89
C VAL A 213 -9.34 -7.81 -19.26
N LEU A 214 -10.60 -8.16 -19.59
CA LEU A 214 -11.63 -7.24 -20.07
C LEU A 214 -12.34 -6.42 -18.96
N GLU A 215 -12.63 -7.01 -17.80
CA GLU A 215 -13.40 -6.38 -16.73
C GLU A 215 -12.63 -5.31 -15.94
N PRO A 216 -13.33 -4.31 -15.36
CA PRO A 216 -12.72 -3.28 -14.54
C PRO A 216 -12.26 -3.84 -13.17
N GLY A 217 -10.96 -3.70 -12.91
CA GLY A 217 -10.31 -4.13 -11.67
C GLY A 217 -8.84 -3.69 -11.63
N PRO A 218 -8.12 -3.98 -10.52
CA PRO A 218 -6.76 -3.53 -10.30
C PRO A 218 -5.81 -3.97 -11.42
N ALA A 219 -5.00 -3.04 -11.93
CA ALA A 219 -4.23 -3.26 -13.16
C ALA A 219 -3.26 -4.45 -13.09
N GLY A 220 -2.61 -4.66 -11.93
CA GLY A 220 -1.75 -5.82 -11.70
C GLY A 220 -2.46 -7.17 -11.86
N LEU A 221 -3.77 -7.22 -11.61
CA LEU A 221 -4.60 -8.41 -11.77
C LEU A 221 -4.90 -8.69 -13.26
N ARG A 222 -5.19 -7.63 -14.03
CA ARG A 222 -5.42 -7.69 -15.48
C ARG A 222 -4.14 -8.05 -16.23
N LEU A 223 -2.99 -7.48 -15.82
CA LEU A 223 -1.65 -7.83 -16.32
C LEU A 223 -1.27 -9.30 -16.04
N LEU A 224 -1.67 -9.84 -14.89
CA LEU A 224 -1.47 -11.23 -14.52
C LEU A 224 -2.39 -12.17 -15.32
N ALA A 225 -3.67 -11.81 -15.49
CA ALA A 225 -4.59 -12.55 -16.35
C ALA A 225 -4.07 -12.64 -17.79
N ALA A 226 -3.56 -11.53 -18.33
CA ALA A 226 -2.90 -11.49 -19.63
C ALA A 226 -1.58 -12.29 -19.69
N GLU A 227 -0.79 -12.35 -18.61
CA GLU A 227 0.40 -13.20 -18.57
C GLU A 227 0.04 -14.68 -18.70
N LEU A 228 -0.96 -15.12 -17.92
CA LEU A 228 -1.42 -16.50 -17.94
C LEU A 228 -2.08 -16.81 -19.29
N LEU A 229 -2.85 -15.89 -19.87
CA LEU A 229 -3.45 -16.06 -21.19
C LEU A 229 -2.40 -16.15 -22.31
N VAL A 230 -1.31 -15.38 -22.23
CA VAL A 230 -0.16 -15.50 -23.15
C VAL A 230 0.57 -16.84 -23.01
N ARG A 231 0.51 -17.50 -21.85
CA ARG A 231 1.03 -18.89 -21.68
C ARG A 231 0.06 -19.93 -22.28
N GLU A 232 -1.24 -19.70 -22.22
CA GLU A 232 -2.29 -20.57 -22.82
C GLU A 232 -2.46 -20.40 -24.33
N LEU A 233 -1.87 -19.35 -24.91
CA LEU A 233 -1.87 -19.04 -26.34
C LEU A 233 -0.43 -19.18 -26.89
N PRO A 234 -0.03 -20.39 -27.35
CA PRO A 234 1.34 -20.66 -27.77
C PRO A 234 1.80 -19.69 -28.87
N ALA A 235 3.10 -19.38 -28.88
CA ALA A 235 3.68 -18.46 -29.87
C ALA A 235 3.47 -18.99 -31.30
N ASP A 236 3.71 -20.28 -31.47
CA ASP A 236 3.65 -21.01 -32.74
C ASP A 236 2.25 -21.63 -32.96
N ALA A 237 1.19 -20.94 -32.52
CA ALA A 237 -0.17 -21.38 -32.72
C ALA A 237 -0.50 -21.45 -34.23
N ALA A 238 -0.86 -22.64 -34.71
CA ALA A 238 -1.26 -22.89 -36.11
C ALA A 238 -2.48 -22.06 -36.59
N VAL A 239 -3.15 -21.33 -35.68
CA VAL A 239 -4.20 -20.37 -36.01
C VAL A 239 -3.67 -18.94 -35.81
N PRO A 240 -3.46 -18.15 -36.89
CA PRO A 240 -2.88 -16.81 -36.82
C PRO A 240 -3.61 -15.84 -35.88
N ALA A 241 -4.93 -15.99 -35.71
CA ALA A 241 -5.71 -15.16 -34.79
C ALA A 241 -5.27 -15.31 -33.31
N LEU A 242 -4.89 -16.52 -32.88
CA LEU A 242 -4.39 -16.74 -31.52
C LEU A 242 -2.97 -16.20 -31.34
N ALA A 243 -2.12 -16.35 -32.37
CA ALA A 243 -0.78 -15.77 -32.39
C ALA A 243 -0.83 -14.22 -32.31
N ALA A 244 -1.75 -13.59 -33.07
CA ALA A 244 -2.00 -12.15 -33.03
C ALA A 244 -2.47 -11.69 -31.65
N ILE A 245 -3.44 -12.36 -31.03
CA ILE A 245 -3.89 -12.05 -29.66
C ILE A 245 -2.73 -12.24 -28.65
N SER A 246 -1.92 -13.29 -28.77
CA SER A 246 -0.75 -13.51 -27.91
C SER A 246 0.31 -12.40 -28.09
N GLN A 247 0.54 -11.94 -29.33
CA GLN A 247 1.45 -10.82 -29.62
C GLN A 247 0.92 -9.49 -29.08
N ASP A 248 -0.37 -9.19 -29.28
CA ASP A 248 -0.98 -7.95 -28.80
C ASP A 248 -1.07 -7.90 -27.27
N LEU A 249 -1.36 -9.02 -26.60
CA LEU A 249 -1.27 -9.11 -25.14
C LEU A 249 0.18 -8.87 -24.65
N ARG A 250 1.21 -9.35 -25.37
CA ARG A 250 2.61 -9.05 -25.06
C ARG A 250 2.94 -7.56 -25.27
N ARG A 251 2.53 -6.97 -26.39
CA ARG A 251 2.66 -5.52 -26.68
C ARG A 251 1.97 -4.68 -25.62
N TRP A 252 0.72 -5.00 -25.30
CA TRP A 252 -0.09 -4.36 -24.26
C TRP A 252 0.60 -4.42 -22.90
N ARG A 253 1.06 -5.59 -22.47
CA ARG A 253 1.82 -5.73 -21.21
C ARG A 253 3.14 -4.96 -21.24
N ALA A 254 3.86 -4.94 -22.37
CA ALA A 254 5.11 -4.20 -22.51
C ALA A 254 4.88 -2.69 -22.46
N ALA A 255 3.94 -2.16 -23.25
CA ALA A 255 3.57 -0.76 -23.30
C ALA A 255 2.94 -0.29 -21.98
N TYR A 256 2.09 -1.11 -21.33
CA TYR A 256 1.56 -0.81 -20.00
C TYR A 256 2.67 -0.84 -18.93
N ASN A 257 3.63 -1.77 -18.99
CA ASN A 257 4.77 -1.78 -18.07
C ASN A 257 5.75 -0.62 -18.34
N GLN A 258 5.90 -0.16 -19.59
CA GLN A 258 6.66 1.03 -19.96
C GLN A 258 5.95 2.29 -19.47
N ALA A 259 4.62 2.35 -19.65
CA ALA A 259 3.78 3.37 -19.05
C ALA A 259 3.84 3.32 -17.53
N LEU A 260 3.95 2.17 -16.85
CA LEU A 260 4.20 2.07 -15.40
C LEU A 260 5.65 2.41 -14.97
N ARG A 261 6.58 2.63 -15.90
CA ARG A 261 7.92 3.16 -15.60
C ARG A 261 7.97 4.69 -15.68
N THR A 262 7.07 5.30 -16.46
CA THR A 262 6.93 6.76 -16.60
C THR A 262 5.79 7.31 -15.73
N ARG A 263 4.67 6.59 -15.64
CA ARG A 263 3.64 6.69 -14.59
C ARG A 263 4.18 6.11 -13.29
N PRO A 264 3.60 6.48 -12.15
CA PRO A 264 4.44 6.61 -10.98
C PRO A 264 4.25 5.46 -9.88
N ALA A 265 4.69 5.48 -8.58
CA ALA A 265 4.63 4.43 -7.49
C ALA A 265 3.92 4.58 -6.07
N ASP A 266 3.21 3.55 -5.56
CA ASP A 266 2.13 3.63 -4.54
C ASP A 266 2.56 3.70 -3.05
N LEU A 267 1.67 4.22 -2.20
CA LEU A 267 1.77 4.30 -0.75
C LEU A 267 1.67 2.91 -0.10
N PHE A 268 0.83 2.02 -0.64
CA PHE A 268 0.74 0.61 -0.25
C PHE A 268 1.63 -0.32 -1.08
N ALA A 269 2.34 0.19 -2.11
CA ALA A 269 3.49 -0.54 -2.70
C ALA A 269 4.64 -0.75 -1.68
N LEU A 270 4.57 -0.11 -0.50
CA LEU A 270 5.32 -0.48 0.70
C LEU A 270 4.94 -1.87 1.29
N THR A 271 4.14 -2.68 0.60
CA THR A 271 3.90 -4.10 0.93
C THR A 271 4.15 -5.06 -0.25
N GLY A 272 4.98 -4.68 -1.23
CA GLY A 272 5.51 -5.60 -2.25
C GLY A 272 4.88 -5.56 -3.65
N GLY A 273 4.06 -4.56 -3.97
CA GLY A 273 3.53 -4.35 -5.32
C GLY A 273 4.34 -3.37 -6.19
N PRO A 274 4.11 -3.35 -7.51
CA PRO A 274 4.13 -2.12 -8.31
C PRO A 274 2.90 -1.22 -7.96
N ALA A 275 2.61 -0.18 -8.74
CA ALA A 275 2.58 1.18 -8.18
C ALA A 275 2.00 2.22 -9.22
N LEU A 276 1.57 3.51 -9.03
CA LEU A 276 1.18 4.49 -7.96
C LEU A 276 1.75 5.96 -8.20
N CYS A 277 2.48 6.69 -7.30
CA CYS A 277 3.38 7.87 -7.63
C CYS A 277 4.90 8.01 -7.06
N PRO A 278 6.15 7.79 -7.65
CA PRO A 278 7.36 7.52 -6.86
C PRO A 278 8.18 8.77 -6.55
N THR A 279 8.34 9.71 -7.47
CA THR A 279 9.05 10.97 -7.24
C THR A 279 8.26 11.74 -6.19
N GLU A 280 6.93 11.67 -6.26
CA GLU A 280 6.05 12.16 -5.21
C GLU A 280 6.05 11.26 -3.95
N LEU A 281 6.22 9.94 -4.03
CA LEU A 281 6.39 9.05 -2.86
C LEU A 281 7.71 9.33 -2.13
N GLU A 282 8.79 9.57 -2.87
CA GLU A 282 10.11 9.90 -2.35
C GLU A 282 10.12 11.33 -1.81
N ARG A 283 9.53 12.32 -2.51
CA ARG A 283 9.27 13.66 -1.95
C ARG A 283 8.37 13.62 -0.72
N MET A 284 7.35 12.77 -0.70
CA MET A 284 6.47 12.58 0.45
C MET A 284 7.20 11.90 1.60
N VAL A 285 7.95 10.81 1.37
CA VAL A 285 8.76 10.12 2.38
C VAL A 285 9.83 11.07 2.93
N VAL A 286 10.55 11.79 2.06
CA VAL A 286 11.49 12.85 2.43
C VAL A 286 10.77 13.88 3.29
N ALA A 287 9.69 14.51 2.82
CA ALA A 287 9.02 15.57 3.57
C ALA A 287 8.39 15.07 4.89
N LEU A 288 7.94 13.81 4.98
CA LEU A 288 7.43 13.19 6.21
C LEU A 288 8.55 12.87 7.22
N VAL A 289 9.71 12.41 6.74
CA VAL A 289 10.88 12.16 7.59
C VAL A 289 11.54 13.48 8.00
N SER A 290 11.60 14.47 7.11
CA SER A 290 12.00 15.85 7.42
C SER A 290 11.05 16.49 8.44
N LEU A 291 9.73 16.27 8.33
CA LEU A 291 8.74 16.77 9.29
C LEU A 291 8.89 16.10 10.67
N SER A 292 9.08 14.78 10.72
CA SER A 292 9.29 14.09 12.00
C SER A 292 10.64 14.46 12.63
N TRP A 293 11.69 14.64 11.81
CA TRP A 293 13.01 15.10 12.24
C TRP A 293 12.98 16.52 12.82
N VAL A 294 12.40 17.49 12.10
CA VAL A 294 12.24 18.87 12.59
C VAL A 294 11.29 18.91 13.80
N GLY A 295 10.26 18.05 13.84
CA GLY A 295 9.39 17.90 15.00
C GLY A 295 10.13 17.45 16.26
N VAL A 296 10.92 16.38 16.17
CA VAL A 296 11.79 15.92 17.27
C VAL A 296 12.78 17.01 17.67
N ALA A 297 13.48 17.62 16.72
CA ALA A 297 14.44 18.69 17.00
C ALA A 297 13.78 19.90 17.69
N THR A 298 12.56 20.28 17.31
CA THR A 298 11.81 21.39 17.95
C THR A 298 11.45 21.06 19.39
N VAL A 299 10.95 19.85 19.66
CA VAL A 299 10.65 19.38 21.03
C VAL A 299 11.91 19.31 21.88
N LEU A 300 13.01 18.80 21.32
CA LEU A 300 14.32 18.75 21.98
C LEU A 300 14.83 20.17 22.31
N CYS A 301 14.78 21.12 21.37
CA CYS A 301 15.21 22.50 21.62
C CYS A 301 14.35 23.21 22.68
N ALA A 302 13.04 22.98 22.68
CA ALA A 302 12.14 23.49 23.72
C ALA A 302 12.48 22.90 25.10
N ALA A 303 12.75 21.60 25.19
CA ALA A 303 13.19 20.94 26.42
C ALA A 303 14.55 21.45 26.91
N PHE A 304 15.50 21.69 26.00
CA PHE A 304 16.82 22.26 26.33
C PHE A 304 16.71 23.70 26.84
N ALA A 305 15.89 24.54 26.18
CA ALA A 305 15.63 25.90 26.62
C ALA A 305 14.93 25.94 27.99
N ALA A 306 13.98 25.04 28.24
CA ALA A 306 13.34 24.87 29.54
C ALA A 306 14.33 24.39 30.62
N ALA A 307 15.20 23.42 30.31
CA ALA A 307 16.23 22.92 31.22
C ALA A 307 17.27 24.00 31.58
N ILE A 308 17.71 24.82 30.61
CA ILE A 308 18.56 25.99 30.87
C ILE A 308 17.82 27.00 31.75
N GLY A 309 16.57 27.33 31.44
CA GLY A 309 15.76 28.25 32.24
C GLY A 309 15.60 27.77 33.69
N TRP A 310 15.31 26.49 33.89
CA TRP A 310 15.17 25.87 35.20
C TRP A 310 16.48 25.85 35.99
N ALA A 311 17.58 25.36 35.37
CA ALA A 311 18.90 25.35 35.99
C ALA A 311 19.36 26.78 36.36
N TRP A 312 19.03 27.76 35.53
CA TRP A 312 19.35 29.17 35.77
C TRP A 312 18.53 29.78 36.93
N ILE A 313 17.23 29.43 37.06
CA ILE A 313 16.39 29.80 38.21
C ILE A 313 16.96 29.20 39.51
N VAL A 314 17.32 27.92 39.48
CA VAL A 314 17.82 27.19 40.67
C VAL A 314 19.23 27.63 41.09
N ALA A 315 20.08 28.07 40.15
CA ALA A 315 21.51 28.33 40.41
C ALA A 315 21.93 29.81 40.45
N GLY A 316 20.99 30.76 40.62
CA GLY A 316 21.32 32.11 41.07
C GLY A 316 22.14 32.99 40.12
N GLY A 317 22.14 32.71 38.80
CA GLY A 317 22.56 33.69 37.79
C GLY A 317 23.99 33.65 37.26
N ALA A 318 24.84 32.70 37.67
CA ALA A 318 26.18 32.54 37.10
C ALA A 318 26.14 31.84 35.72
N VAL A 319 26.75 32.45 34.69
CA VAL A 319 26.92 31.80 33.37
C VAL A 319 28.23 32.22 32.69
N VAL A 320 28.89 31.26 32.05
CA VAL A 320 29.73 31.46 30.84
C VAL A 320 29.02 32.47 29.92
N PRO A 321 29.70 33.44 29.25
CA PRO A 321 29.06 34.47 28.42
C PRO A 321 27.96 33.87 27.53
N ALA A 322 26.70 34.01 27.95
CA ALA A 322 25.69 33.01 27.60
C ALA A 322 25.27 33.06 26.12
N ARG A 323 25.58 34.18 25.43
CA ARG A 323 25.57 34.29 23.97
C ARG A 323 26.42 33.20 23.31
N LEU A 324 27.61 32.90 23.82
CA LEU A 324 28.49 31.85 23.29
C LEU A 324 27.92 30.45 23.55
N ALA A 325 27.37 30.17 24.73
CA ALA A 325 26.71 28.88 25.00
C ALA A 325 25.50 28.65 24.08
N LEU A 326 24.67 29.69 23.87
CA LEU A 326 23.56 29.67 22.92
C LEU A 326 24.02 29.58 21.46
N LEU A 327 25.11 30.28 21.07
CA LEU A 327 25.67 30.18 19.72
C LEU A 327 26.21 28.77 19.43
N HIS A 328 26.94 28.15 20.35
CA HIS A 328 27.43 26.78 20.19
C HIS A 328 26.27 25.78 20.18
N GLY A 329 25.30 25.91 21.09
CA GLY A 329 24.10 25.07 21.09
C GLY A 329 23.28 25.19 19.80
N ALA A 330 23.03 26.41 19.34
CA ALA A 330 22.32 26.68 18.09
C ALA A 330 23.10 26.20 16.86
N ALA A 331 24.43 26.36 16.83
CA ALA A 331 25.28 25.86 15.75
C ALA A 331 25.29 24.32 15.71
N ILE A 332 25.41 23.64 16.87
CA ILE A 332 25.33 22.18 16.96
C ILE A 332 23.96 21.69 16.48
N VAL A 333 22.86 22.31 16.92
CA VAL A 333 21.51 21.96 16.45
C VAL A 333 21.35 22.23 14.96
N ALA A 334 21.84 23.35 14.43
CA ALA A 334 21.78 23.69 13.01
C ALA A 334 22.57 22.69 12.15
N VAL A 335 23.78 22.30 12.59
CA VAL A 335 24.61 21.29 11.92
C VAL A 335 23.94 19.91 11.96
N VAL A 336 23.38 19.50 13.11
CA VAL A 336 22.65 18.23 13.25
C VAL A 336 21.38 18.22 12.37
N LEU A 337 20.63 19.33 12.34
CA LEU A 337 19.47 19.48 11.46
C LEU A 337 19.86 19.44 9.99
N PHE A 338 20.88 20.19 9.58
CA PHE A 338 21.37 20.25 8.20
C PHE A 338 21.90 18.89 7.74
N ALA A 339 22.77 18.24 8.53
CA ALA A 339 23.26 16.90 8.24
C ALA A 339 22.12 15.87 8.14
N GLY A 340 21.11 15.97 9.02
CA GLY A 340 19.91 15.15 8.94
C GLY A 340 19.09 15.39 7.67
N GLN A 341 18.85 16.64 7.28
CA GLN A 341 18.14 16.97 6.03
C GLN A 341 18.91 16.54 4.78
N VAL A 342 20.23 16.74 4.75
CA VAL A 342 21.11 16.25 3.67
C VAL A 342 21.09 14.72 3.59
N TRP A 343 21.13 14.02 4.73
CA TRP A 343 21.01 12.57 4.76
C TRP A 343 19.64 12.07 4.26
N VAL A 344 18.55 12.71 4.69
CA VAL A 344 17.19 12.39 4.22
C VAL A 344 17.04 12.61 2.72
N ALA A 345 17.57 13.73 2.19
CA ALA A 345 17.54 14.06 0.77
C ALA A 345 18.42 13.13 -0.09
N THR A 346 19.56 12.65 0.44
CA THR A 346 20.49 11.77 -0.30
C THR A 346 20.19 10.28 -0.16
N GLN A 347 19.40 9.85 0.82
CA GLN A 347 19.11 8.43 1.10
C GLN A 347 17.62 8.00 1.00
N PRO A 348 16.80 8.48 0.04
CA PRO A 348 15.38 8.13 -0.04
C PRO A 348 15.14 6.63 -0.23
N LYS A 349 16.05 5.93 -0.92
CA LYS A 349 15.98 4.47 -1.15
C LYS A 349 16.16 3.65 0.14
N LEU A 350 17.01 4.10 1.07
CA LEU A 350 17.16 3.46 2.38
C LEU A 350 15.95 3.75 3.27
N LEU A 351 15.50 5.01 3.31
CA LEU A 351 14.28 5.40 4.03
C LEU A 351 13.05 4.59 3.60
N ARG A 352 12.85 4.42 2.29
CA ARG A 352 11.77 3.58 1.74
C ARG A 352 11.89 2.12 2.19
N ARG A 353 13.12 1.57 2.22
CA ARG A 353 13.38 0.18 2.64
C ARG A 353 13.16 -0.05 4.14
N ASP A 354 13.49 0.91 4.98
CA ASP A 354 13.30 0.79 6.44
C ASP A 354 11.87 1.12 6.87
N LEU A 355 11.16 2.01 6.18
CA LEU A 355 9.70 2.17 6.34
C LEU A 355 8.97 0.86 5.98
N HIS A 356 9.31 0.24 4.84
CA HIS A 356 8.78 -1.06 4.43
C HIS A 356 8.98 -2.14 5.52
N ARG A 357 10.18 -2.22 6.12
CA ARG A 357 10.48 -3.13 7.25
C ARG A 357 9.76 -2.79 8.56
N GLN A 358 9.38 -1.53 8.78
CA GLN A 358 8.68 -1.10 10.00
C GLN A 358 7.19 -1.38 9.96
N PHE A 359 6.55 -1.36 8.78
CA PHE A 359 5.12 -1.69 8.65
C PHE A 359 4.82 -3.14 9.05
N ASP A 360 5.72 -4.09 8.75
CA ASP A 360 5.61 -5.49 9.20
C ASP A 360 5.82 -5.68 10.72
N ARG A 361 6.33 -4.65 11.43
CA ARG A 361 6.76 -4.74 12.84
C ARG A 361 6.33 -3.53 13.67
N LEU A 362 5.02 -3.28 13.68
CA LEU A 362 4.39 -2.31 14.57
C LEU A 362 4.80 -2.52 16.05
N MET A 363 5.02 -1.41 16.76
CA MET A 363 5.21 -1.27 18.22
C MET A 363 6.61 -1.39 18.85
N TYR A 364 7.72 -1.19 18.12
CA TYR A 364 9.02 -0.90 18.77
C TYR A 364 9.73 0.33 18.22
N TRP A 365 10.10 1.21 19.17
CA TRP A 365 11.01 2.38 19.16
C TRP A 365 11.60 2.88 17.82
N PRO A 366 11.61 4.21 17.54
CA PRO A 366 12.18 4.75 16.31
C PRO A 366 13.68 4.40 16.18
N ARG A 367 13.99 3.42 15.34
CA ARG A 367 15.36 2.97 15.00
C ARG A 367 16.09 3.96 14.08
N HIS A 368 15.82 5.26 14.20
CA HIS A 368 16.63 6.30 13.56
C HIS A 368 17.84 6.56 14.46
N PRO A 369 19.07 6.14 14.09
CA PRO A 369 20.24 6.33 14.94
C PRO A 369 20.50 7.82 15.23
N PHE A 370 20.12 8.71 14.31
CA PHE A 370 20.20 10.16 14.49
C PHE A 370 19.23 10.72 15.54
N ALA A 371 18.06 10.09 15.76
CA ALA A 371 17.15 10.51 16.83
C ALA A 371 17.71 10.13 18.22
N ALA A 372 18.32 8.94 18.32
CA ALA A 372 19.08 8.55 19.51
C ALA A 372 20.31 9.46 19.72
N ALA A 373 21.10 9.72 18.66
CA ALA A 373 22.26 10.60 18.74
C ALA A 373 21.89 12.04 19.14
N GLY A 374 20.79 12.59 18.60
CA GLY A 374 20.28 13.92 18.99
C GLY A 374 19.84 13.98 20.45
N LEU A 375 19.16 12.94 20.94
CA LEU A 375 18.79 12.83 22.35
C LEU A 375 20.04 12.72 23.25
N THR A 376 21.03 11.88 22.88
CA THR A 376 22.29 11.72 23.62
C THR A 376 23.12 12.99 23.63
N LEU A 377 23.26 13.69 22.50
CA LEU A 377 23.95 14.98 22.42
C LEU A 377 23.28 16.05 23.30
N LEU A 378 21.95 16.05 23.37
CA LEU A 378 21.22 16.98 24.23
C LEU A 378 21.39 16.63 25.72
N LEU A 379 21.32 15.35 26.09
CA LEU A 379 21.60 14.89 27.45
C LEU A 379 23.03 15.25 27.89
N LEU A 380 24.03 15.03 27.03
CA LEU A 380 25.41 15.48 27.23
C LEU A 380 25.51 17.02 27.37
N GLY A 381 24.78 17.76 26.52
CA GLY A 381 24.71 19.22 26.60
C GLY A 381 24.10 19.73 27.92
N THR A 382 23.00 19.13 28.39
CA THR A 382 22.37 19.50 29.67
C THR A 382 23.23 19.14 30.88
N SER A 383 23.85 17.96 30.89
CA SER A 383 24.67 17.49 32.01
C SER A 383 25.97 18.27 32.13
N THR A 384 26.66 18.58 31.02
CA THR A 384 27.84 19.46 31.04
C THR A 384 27.49 20.88 31.48
N LEU A 385 26.33 21.43 31.08
CA LEU A 385 25.82 22.71 31.60
C LEU A 385 25.61 22.67 33.12
N LEU A 386 24.86 21.68 33.63
CA LEU A 386 24.59 21.52 35.07
C LEU A 386 25.88 21.40 35.90
N ILE A 387 26.86 20.60 35.42
CA ILE A 387 28.17 20.45 36.06
C ILE A 387 28.97 21.76 36.05
N SER A 388 28.89 22.54 34.97
CA SER A 388 29.59 23.84 34.87
C SER A 388 29.01 24.91 35.80
N VAL A 389 27.69 24.85 36.04
CA VAL A 389 26.94 25.81 36.85
C VAL A 389 27.17 25.57 38.35
N GLY A 390 27.23 24.32 38.80
CA GLY A 390 27.45 23.96 40.22
C GLY A 390 28.83 24.27 40.81
N ARG A 391 29.69 25.07 40.14
CA ARG A 391 31.10 25.30 40.50
C ARG A 391 31.52 26.75 40.73
N ARG A 392 30.61 27.74 40.73
CA ARG A 392 30.94 29.17 40.96
C ARG A 392 29.95 29.83 41.91
N LYS A 393 30.44 30.64 42.85
CA LYS A 393 29.67 31.17 44.00
C LYS A 393 29.26 32.65 43.90
N ASP A 394 29.87 33.42 43.03
CA ASP A 394 29.64 34.87 42.90
C ASP A 394 29.09 35.22 41.50
N LEU A 395 28.06 36.08 41.41
CA LEU A 395 27.81 37.02 40.30
C LEU A 395 26.58 37.93 40.54
N ARG A 396 26.37 38.92 39.64
CA ARG A 396 25.34 39.98 39.74
C ARG A 396 24.21 39.82 38.68
N PRO A 397 22.97 40.27 38.95
CA PRO A 397 21.77 39.89 38.18
C PRO A 397 21.48 40.68 36.88
N SER A 398 22.38 41.53 36.37
CA SER A 398 22.00 42.59 35.40
C SER A 398 21.84 42.19 33.91
N ARG A 399 21.72 40.90 33.56
CA ARG A 399 21.70 40.43 32.14
C ARG A 399 20.50 39.55 31.74
N LEU A 400 19.42 39.59 32.52
CA LEU A 400 18.21 38.77 32.38
C LEU A 400 17.51 38.82 31.00
N PRO A 401 17.12 40.00 30.45
CA PRO A 401 16.16 40.04 29.33
C PRO A 401 16.72 39.48 28.01
N ALA A 402 18.04 39.61 27.80
CA ALA A 402 18.69 39.18 26.56
C ALA A 402 18.61 37.66 26.33
N LEU A 403 18.65 36.85 27.40
CA LEU A 403 18.65 35.39 27.29
C LEU A 403 17.24 34.82 27.08
N GLY A 404 16.25 35.41 27.76
CA GLY A 404 14.85 35.16 27.44
C GLY A 404 14.54 35.45 25.97
N ALA A 405 14.95 36.63 25.48
CA ALA A 405 14.76 37.02 24.08
C ALA A 405 15.39 36.01 23.10
N THR A 406 16.61 35.52 23.33
CA THR A 406 17.23 34.50 22.46
C THR A 406 16.55 33.14 22.51
N ALA A 407 16.08 32.69 23.68
CA ALA A 407 15.35 31.43 23.81
C ALA A 407 13.99 31.49 23.08
N VAL A 408 13.29 32.64 23.18
CA VAL A 408 12.07 32.93 22.41
C VAL A 408 12.37 32.94 20.90
N ALA A 409 13.38 33.68 20.46
CA ALA A 409 13.75 33.77 19.04
C ALA A 409 14.07 32.38 18.44
N ALA A 410 14.79 31.52 19.17
CA ALA A 410 15.04 30.15 18.76
C ALA A 410 13.74 29.33 18.62
N CYS A 411 12.84 29.39 19.61
CA CYS A 411 11.55 28.69 19.56
C CYS A 411 10.68 29.16 18.37
N LEU A 412 10.65 30.46 18.10
CA LEU A 412 9.95 31.04 16.94
C LEU A 412 10.54 30.54 15.62
N TRP A 413 11.87 30.49 15.51
CA TRP A 413 12.57 30.01 14.31
C TRP A 413 12.29 28.53 14.04
N PHE A 414 12.42 27.65 15.05
CA PHE A 414 12.07 26.23 14.89
C PHE A 414 10.58 26.03 14.60
N GLY A 415 9.69 26.82 15.22
CA GLY A 415 8.25 26.81 14.91
C GLY A 415 7.95 27.18 13.45
N ALA A 416 8.66 28.17 12.89
CA ALA A 416 8.53 28.55 11.48
C ALA A 416 9.06 27.47 10.52
N VAL A 417 10.23 26.88 10.81
CA VAL A 417 10.80 25.77 10.02
C VAL A 417 9.89 24.53 10.07
N LEU A 418 9.30 24.24 11.23
CA LEU A 418 8.33 23.16 11.41
C LEU A 418 7.03 23.42 10.63
N PHE A 419 6.53 24.66 10.64
CA PHE A 419 5.36 25.05 9.85
C PHE A 419 5.60 24.92 8.34
N VAL A 420 6.74 25.39 7.84
CA VAL A 420 7.11 25.29 6.41
C VAL A 420 7.28 23.83 5.99
N THR A 421 7.95 23.00 6.79
CA THR A 421 8.10 21.56 6.47
C THR A 421 6.77 20.80 6.57
N ALA A 422 5.88 21.17 7.50
CA ALA A 422 4.51 20.63 7.56
C ALA A 422 3.67 21.02 6.33
N ALA A 423 3.81 22.26 5.85
CA ALA A 423 3.15 22.72 4.63
C ALA A 423 3.69 22.01 3.38
N GLN A 424 5.01 21.84 3.26
CA GLN A 424 5.66 21.08 2.18
C GLN A 424 5.24 19.60 2.19
N ALA A 425 5.24 18.95 3.35
CA ALA A 425 4.76 17.57 3.48
C ALA A 425 3.28 17.44 3.09
N ARG A 426 2.43 18.39 3.49
CA ARG A 426 1.02 18.43 3.09
C ARG A 426 0.84 18.68 1.58
N ALA A 427 1.66 19.51 0.97
CA ALA A 427 1.65 19.76 -0.47
C ALA A 427 2.07 18.49 -1.24
N ALA A 428 3.18 17.86 -0.85
CA ALA A 428 3.64 16.59 -1.44
C ALA A 428 2.57 15.49 -1.33
N VAL A 429 1.96 15.32 -0.15
CA VAL A 429 0.81 14.41 0.04
C VAL A 429 -0.39 14.81 -0.84
N GLY A 430 -0.65 16.10 -1.03
CA GLY A 430 -1.73 16.59 -1.92
C GLY A 430 -1.52 16.18 -3.38
N THR A 431 -0.37 16.55 -3.96
CA THR A 431 0.02 16.20 -5.33
C THR A 431 0.05 14.68 -5.53
N TYR A 432 0.61 13.95 -4.55
CA TYR A 432 0.63 12.50 -4.51
C TYR A 432 -0.78 11.89 -4.64
N LEU A 433 -1.72 12.32 -3.78
CA LEU A 433 -3.07 11.78 -3.73
C LEU A 433 -3.91 12.18 -4.95
N GLN A 434 -3.61 13.33 -5.58
CA GLN A 434 -4.21 13.71 -6.86
C GLN A 434 -3.73 12.82 -8.00
N ALA A 435 -2.42 12.58 -8.12
CA ALA A 435 -1.86 11.69 -9.13
C ALA A 435 -2.30 10.22 -8.93
N GLN A 436 -2.45 9.75 -7.68
CA GLN A 436 -3.03 8.44 -7.40
C GLN A 436 -4.49 8.33 -7.89
N ARG A 437 -5.33 9.35 -7.65
CA ARG A 437 -6.69 9.37 -8.19
C ARG A 437 -6.73 9.43 -9.71
N ALA A 438 -5.83 10.22 -10.32
CA ALA A 438 -5.75 10.30 -11.78
C ALA A 438 -5.46 8.92 -12.38
N VAL A 439 -4.48 8.17 -11.87
CA VAL A 439 -4.17 6.81 -12.33
C VAL A 439 -5.29 5.80 -12.00
N ALA A 440 -5.96 5.94 -10.85
CA ALA A 440 -7.09 5.08 -10.48
C ALA A 440 -8.34 5.29 -11.36
N ALA A 441 -8.56 6.52 -11.84
CA ALA A 441 -9.65 6.89 -12.73
C ALA A 441 -9.34 6.62 -14.21
N ASP A 442 -8.16 6.06 -14.54
CA ASP A 442 -7.66 5.93 -15.90
C ASP A 442 -7.88 4.50 -16.45
N PRO A 443 -9.00 4.24 -17.17
CA PRO A 443 -9.17 2.96 -17.85
C PRO A 443 -8.09 2.77 -18.92
N ILE A 444 -7.75 1.51 -19.22
CA ILE A 444 -6.63 1.11 -20.10
C ILE A 444 -6.48 1.93 -21.40
N GLY A 445 -7.57 2.35 -22.04
CA GLY A 445 -7.53 3.16 -23.26
C GLY A 445 -6.75 4.49 -23.08
N ALA A 446 -6.82 5.14 -21.92
CA ALA A 446 -6.06 6.37 -21.65
C ALA A 446 -4.56 6.13 -21.36
N VAL A 447 -4.14 4.87 -21.19
CA VAL A 447 -2.73 4.48 -21.06
C VAL A 447 -2.06 4.28 -22.43
N LEU A 448 -2.85 3.95 -23.46
CA LEU A 448 -2.35 3.40 -24.73
C LEU A 448 -3.00 3.98 -26.00
N GLY A 449 -4.02 4.84 -25.86
CA GLY A 449 -4.83 5.31 -26.98
C GLY A 449 -5.49 4.16 -27.75
N ALA A 450 -5.65 4.36 -29.07
CA ALA A 450 -6.33 3.46 -29.98
C ALA A 450 -5.77 2.02 -29.98
N ASP A 451 -4.48 1.82 -29.71
CA ASP A 451 -3.86 0.48 -29.63
C ASP A 451 -4.44 -0.35 -28.47
N GLY A 452 -4.79 0.31 -27.36
CA GLY A 452 -5.45 -0.34 -26.22
C GLY A 452 -6.87 -0.79 -26.56
N ASP A 453 -7.64 0.07 -27.22
CA ASP A 453 -9.02 -0.22 -27.61
C ASP A 453 -9.09 -1.29 -28.71
N GLY A 454 -8.15 -1.30 -29.66
CA GLY A 454 -8.05 -2.34 -30.68
C GLY A 454 -7.82 -3.74 -30.11
N LEU A 455 -6.96 -3.88 -29.09
CA LEU A 455 -6.82 -5.15 -28.35
C LEU A 455 -8.10 -5.51 -27.60
N LEU A 456 -8.68 -4.57 -26.85
CA LEU A 456 -9.90 -4.83 -26.07
C LEU A 456 -11.08 -5.21 -26.97
N GLN A 457 -11.17 -4.67 -28.18
CA GLN A 457 -12.15 -5.08 -29.19
C GLN A 457 -11.85 -6.49 -29.73
N ARG A 458 -10.61 -6.79 -30.13
CA ARG A 458 -10.20 -8.15 -30.57
C ARG A 458 -10.48 -9.22 -29.49
N LEU A 459 -10.22 -8.90 -28.23
CA LEU A 459 -10.52 -9.77 -27.09
C LEU A 459 -12.02 -9.93 -26.81
N ARG A 460 -12.87 -8.95 -27.13
CA ARG A 460 -14.34 -9.06 -27.01
C ARG A 460 -14.95 -9.90 -28.15
N SER A 461 -14.41 -9.80 -29.36
CA SER A 461 -14.87 -10.56 -30.53
C SER A 461 -14.38 -12.00 -30.58
N TRP A 462 -13.30 -12.33 -29.86
CA TRP A 462 -12.79 -13.70 -29.77
C TRP A 462 -13.68 -14.56 -28.86
N ASP A 463 -14.29 -15.62 -29.39
CA ASP A 463 -14.85 -16.64 -28.50
C ASP A 463 -13.75 -17.58 -27.99
N ALA A 464 -13.38 -17.45 -26.72
CA ALA A 464 -12.40 -18.33 -26.08
C ALA A 464 -12.85 -19.80 -25.96
N GLY A 465 -14.15 -20.09 -26.17
CA GLY A 465 -14.69 -21.45 -26.29
C GLY A 465 -14.63 -22.03 -27.71
N SER A 466 -14.38 -21.22 -28.73
CA SER A 466 -14.40 -21.65 -30.13
C SER A 466 -13.29 -22.63 -30.45
N LEU A 467 -13.65 -23.68 -31.18
CA LEU A 467 -12.74 -24.73 -31.60
C LEU A 467 -11.77 -24.22 -32.66
N VAL A 468 -10.53 -23.95 -32.24
CA VAL A 468 -9.39 -24.25 -33.11
C VAL A 468 -9.35 -25.77 -33.27
N PRO A 469 -9.41 -26.33 -34.50
CA PRO A 469 -9.19 -27.74 -34.70
C PRO A 469 -7.80 -28.09 -34.18
N MET A 470 -7.70 -29.14 -33.38
CA MET A 470 -6.40 -29.78 -33.15
C MET A 470 -5.92 -30.31 -34.51
N PRO A 471 -4.66 -30.08 -34.92
CA PRO A 471 -4.09 -30.93 -35.96
C PRO A 471 -4.12 -32.39 -35.45
N ASP A 472 -4.51 -33.31 -36.33
CA ASP A 472 -4.60 -34.75 -36.03
C ASP A 472 -3.23 -35.43 -35.93
#